data_AF-F8Q0E2-F1
#
_entry.id   AF-F8Q0E2-F1
#
_cell.length_a   1.000
_cell.length_b   1.000
_cell.length_c   1.000
_cell.angle_alpha   90.00
_cell.angle_beta   90.00
_cell.angle_gamma   90.00
#
_symmetry.space_group_name_H-M   'P 1'
#
loop_
_entity.id
_entity.type
_entity.pdbx_description
1 polymer ?
#
loop_
_entity_poly.entity_id
_entity_poly.type
_entity_poly.pdbx_seq_one_letter_code
_entity_poly.pdbx_strand_id
1 'polypeptide(L)'
;MGGTLTFTNVDGGTTGGTKLVSLDYINADYTFTNTACSNCRNAWVSVNGGEAVQVQMPISGQSWDIKFSGYYVGLSDFIPGANNTVEFSNPNNAWAPDMVGLGVQTEL
;
A
#
# COMPACT_ATOMS: atom_id res chain seq x y z
N MET A 1 -7.86 12.74 14.23
CA MET A 1 -7.71 13.11 12.80
C MET A 1 -6.94 11.96 12.15
N GLY A 2 -7.42 11.41 11.04
CA GLY A 2 -6.72 10.35 10.30
C GLY A 2 -6.13 10.95 9.03
N GLY A 3 -4.81 10.83 8.85
CA GLY A 3 -4.18 11.20 7.58
C GLY A 3 -4.43 10.13 6.53
N THR A 4 -4.61 10.55 5.29
CA THR A 4 -4.68 9.67 4.12
C THR A 4 -3.70 10.14 3.05
N LEU A 5 -3.29 9.21 2.19
CA LEU A 5 -2.54 9.48 0.97
C LEU A 5 -3.30 8.89 -0.20
N THR A 6 -3.61 9.71 -1.21
CA THR A 6 -4.33 9.24 -2.41
C THR A 6 -3.49 9.50 -3.64
N PHE A 7 -3.16 8.43 -4.36
CA PHE A 7 -2.63 8.51 -5.71
C PHE A 7 -3.79 8.64 -6.68
N THR A 8 -3.74 9.65 -7.54
CA THR A 8 -4.75 9.91 -8.57
C THR A 8 -4.18 9.65 -9.97
N ASN A 9 -5.07 9.42 -10.93
CA ASN A 9 -4.71 9.13 -12.31
C ASN A 9 -3.84 7.88 -12.47
N VAL A 10 -4.11 6.86 -11.63
CA VAL A 10 -3.42 5.58 -11.70
C VAL A 10 -3.97 4.78 -12.89
N ASP A 11 -3.09 4.25 -13.73
CA ASP A 11 -3.47 3.44 -14.89
C ASP A 11 -3.89 2.03 -14.48
N GLY A 12 -5.13 1.67 -14.81
CA GLY A 12 -5.70 0.34 -14.61
C GLY A 12 -5.55 -0.57 -15.83
N GLY A 13 -4.78 -0.17 -16.85
CA GLY A 13 -4.60 -0.93 -18.09
C GLY A 13 -5.85 -0.93 -18.97
N THR A 14 -5.87 -1.79 -19.98
CA THR A 14 -6.95 -1.81 -20.98
C THR A 14 -8.27 -2.35 -20.46
N THR A 15 -8.23 -3.19 -19.43
CA THR A 15 -9.37 -3.97 -18.93
C THR A 15 -9.78 -3.63 -17.49
N GLY A 16 -8.94 -2.93 -16.70
CA GLY A 16 -9.18 -2.77 -15.27
C GLY A 16 -9.09 -4.10 -14.51
N GLY A 17 -9.94 -4.27 -13.50
CA GLY A 17 -10.05 -5.48 -12.68
C GLY A 17 -9.02 -5.54 -11.55
N THR A 18 -8.57 -6.75 -11.23
CA THR A 18 -7.51 -6.97 -10.23
C THR A 18 -6.14 -6.77 -10.86
N LYS A 19 -5.30 -5.94 -10.24
CA LYS A 19 -3.92 -5.67 -10.65
C LYS A 19 -2.92 -6.08 -9.58
N LEU A 20 -1.74 -6.50 -10.03
CA LEU A 20 -0.57 -6.64 -9.16
C LEU A 20 0.05 -5.26 -8.97
N VAL A 21 0.09 -4.80 -7.73
CA VAL A 21 0.60 -3.47 -7.35
C VAL A 21 1.86 -3.65 -6.52
N SER A 22 2.95 -3.06 -6.96
CA SER A 22 4.20 -2.97 -6.20
C SER A 22 4.14 -1.75 -5.29
N LEU A 23 4.37 -1.93 -3.99
CA LEU A 23 4.48 -0.85 -3.01
C LEU A 23 5.93 -0.67 -2.59
N ASP A 24 6.38 0.57 -2.62
CA ASP A 24 7.64 1.03 -2.06
C ASP A 24 7.35 1.82 -0.79
N TYR A 25 7.97 1.44 0.32
CA TYR A 25 7.71 2.05 1.62
C TYR A 25 8.91 1.97 2.56
N ILE A 26 8.83 2.69 3.67
CA ILE A 26 9.76 2.61 4.80
C ILE A 26 8.96 2.26 6.06
N ASN A 27 9.44 1.26 6.79
CA ASN A 27 8.94 0.88 8.09
C ASN A 27 10.14 0.50 8.96
N ALA A 28 10.48 1.31 9.95
CA ALA A 28 11.53 1.01 10.92
C ALA A 28 10.99 0.76 12.34
N ASP A 29 9.69 0.44 12.43
CA ASP A 29 9.01 0.16 13.69
C ASP A 29 9.38 -1.25 14.20
N TYR A 30 10.56 -1.34 14.80
CA TYR A 30 11.13 -2.58 15.30
C TYR A 30 10.74 -2.83 16.76
N THR A 31 10.21 -4.02 17.03
CA THR A 31 9.96 -4.55 18.36
C THR A 31 10.81 -5.80 18.60
N PHE A 32 11.28 -5.98 19.84
CA PHE A 32 12.11 -7.13 20.25
C PHE A 32 11.28 -8.41 20.55
N THR A 33 10.03 -8.51 20.07
CA THR A 33 9.10 -9.60 20.43
C THR A 33 8.68 -10.42 19.21
N ASN A 34 8.46 -11.74 19.38
CA ASN A 34 8.29 -12.70 18.27
C ASN A 34 6.83 -13.03 17.86
N THR A 35 5.85 -12.21 18.20
CA THR A 35 4.48 -12.48 17.74
C THR A 35 4.33 -12.20 16.24
N ALA A 36 3.41 -12.91 15.57
CA ALA A 36 3.21 -12.81 14.13
C ALA A 36 2.94 -11.36 13.68
N CYS A 37 3.82 -10.85 12.82
CA CYS A 37 3.87 -9.46 12.32
C CYS A 37 4.01 -8.36 13.38
N SER A 38 4.67 -8.61 14.53
CA SER A 38 4.93 -7.58 15.56
C SER A 38 5.61 -6.31 15.03
N ASN A 39 6.37 -6.43 13.95
CA ASN A 39 7.12 -5.33 13.32
C ASN A 39 6.44 -4.83 12.03
N CYS A 40 5.17 -5.17 11.81
CA CYS A 40 4.44 -4.72 10.65
C CYS A 40 3.64 -3.47 10.99
N ARG A 41 3.75 -2.46 10.12
CA ARG A 41 2.72 -1.42 10.06
C ARG A 41 1.65 -1.85 9.09
N ASN A 42 0.42 -1.51 9.41
CA ASN A 42 -0.73 -1.80 8.57
C ASN A 42 -1.09 -0.55 7.76
N ALA A 43 -1.49 -0.74 6.51
CA ALA A 43 -2.28 0.24 5.78
C ALA A 43 -3.54 -0.41 5.23
N TRP A 44 -4.59 0.38 5.12
CA TRP A 44 -5.84 0.02 4.48
C TRP A 44 -5.86 0.68 3.12
N VAL A 45 -5.86 -0.14 2.08
CA VAL A 45 -5.72 0.31 0.69
C VAL A 45 -7.05 0.12 -0.03
N SER A 46 -7.59 1.21 -0.57
CA SER A 46 -8.81 1.21 -1.36
C SER A 46 -8.52 1.68 -2.77
N VAL A 47 -9.13 1.03 -3.76
CA VAL A 47 -9.12 1.47 -5.15
C VAL A 47 -10.49 2.02 -5.49
N ASN A 48 -10.55 3.23 -6.05
CA ASN A 48 -11.80 3.88 -6.48
C ASN A 48 -12.89 3.99 -5.39
N GLY A 49 -12.50 4.07 -4.12
CA GLY A 49 -13.44 4.11 -2.99
C GLY A 49 -14.13 2.78 -2.69
N GLY A 50 -13.65 1.67 -3.27
CA GLY A 50 -14.07 0.32 -2.95
C GLY A 50 -13.67 -0.12 -1.54
N GLU A 51 -13.97 -1.37 -1.18
CA GLU A 51 -13.65 -1.90 0.14
C GLU A 51 -12.13 -1.90 0.39
N ALA A 52 -11.71 -1.26 1.49
CA ALA A 52 -10.30 -1.18 1.81
C ALA A 52 -9.76 -2.53 2.31
N VAL A 53 -8.70 -3.02 1.69
CA VAL A 53 -8.01 -4.24 2.12
C VAL A 53 -6.86 -3.91 3.06
N GLN A 54 -6.69 -4.71 4.12
CA GLN A 54 -5.56 -4.57 5.04
C GLN A 54 -4.29 -5.14 4.41
N VAL A 55 -3.25 -4.30 4.34
CA VAL A 55 -1.92 -4.65 3.88
C VAL A 55 -0.95 -4.57 5.07
N GLN A 56 -0.37 -5.70 5.45
CA GLN A 56 0.59 -5.80 6.55
C GLN A 56 2.00 -5.65 5.99
N MET A 57 2.62 -4.49 6.19
CA MET A 57 3.92 -4.15 5.61
C MET A 57 5.04 -4.39 6.64
N PRO A 58 5.90 -5.40 6.47
CA PRO A 58 6.99 -5.73 7.40
C PRO A 58 8.00 -4.60 7.56
N ILE A 59 8.98 -4.79 8.44
CA ILE A 59 10.09 -3.85 8.59
C ILE A 59 10.90 -3.78 7.28
N SER A 60 11.19 -2.57 6.80
CA SER A 60 12.10 -2.34 5.67
C SER A 60 13.57 -2.40 6.10
N GLY A 61 13.84 -2.04 7.35
CA GLY A 61 15.13 -2.09 8.03
C GLY A 61 15.05 -1.37 9.39
N GLN A 62 16.12 -1.35 10.19
CA GLN A 62 16.14 -0.66 11.49
C GLN A 62 16.42 0.85 11.38
N SER A 63 16.12 1.48 10.24
CA SER A 63 16.26 2.92 10.02
C SER A 63 15.16 3.44 9.10
N TRP A 64 14.63 4.63 9.41
CA TRP A 64 13.68 5.36 8.57
C TRP A 64 14.29 5.91 7.27
N ASP A 65 15.56 5.59 6.97
CA ASP A 65 16.22 5.89 5.70
C ASP A 65 16.31 4.68 4.75
N ILE A 66 15.84 3.49 5.19
CA ILE A 66 15.94 2.26 4.41
C ILE A 66 14.60 1.93 3.76
N LYS A 67 14.56 2.02 2.43
CA LYS A 67 13.39 1.69 1.60
C LYS A 67 13.28 0.19 1.33
N PHE A 68 12.11 -0.39 1.55
CA PHE A 68 11.70 -1.66 0.93
C PHE A 68 11.06 -1.34 -0.42
N SER A 69 11.50 -2.02 -1.49
CA SER A 69 10.92 -1.83 -2.83
C SER A 69 10.28 -3.10 -3.34
N GLY A 70 9.18 -2.98 -4.08
CA GLY A 70 8.54 -4.13 -4.71
C GLY A 70 7.81 -5.07 -3.75
N TYR A 71 7.14 -4.54 -2.73
CA TYR A 71 6.21 -5.34 -1.94
C TYR A 71 4.88 -5.47 -2.69
N TYR A 72 4.62 -6.66 -3.22
CA TYR A 72 3.50 -6.88 -4.14
C TYR A 72 2.20 -7.22 -3.43
N VAL A 73 1.12 -6.54 -3.82
CA VAL A 73 -0.25 -6.80 -3.37
C VAL A 73 -1.21 -6.92 -4.55
N GLY A 74 -2.19 -7.82 -4.45
CA GLY A 74 -3.29 -7.87 -5.40
C GLY A 74 -4.39 -6.90 -4.97
N LEU A 75 -4.68 -5.89 -5.77
CA LEU A 75 -5.74 -4.92 -5.51
C LEU A 75 -6.79 -4.98 -6.62
N SER A 76 -8.06 -5.00 -6.24
CA SER A 76 -9.20 -5.07 -7.15
C SER A 76 -9.76 -3.69 -7.46
N ASP A 77 -10.86 -3.64 -8.21
CA ASP A 77 -11.66 -2.44 -8.50
C ASP A 77 -11.00 -1.38 -9.39
N PHE A 78 -9.92 -1.72 -10.09
CA PHE A 78 -9.42 -0.86 -11.16
C PHE A 78 -10.42 -0.81 -12.32
N ILE A 79 -10.62 0.37 -12.89
CA ILE A 79 -11.29 0.60 -14.17
C ILE A 79 -10.25 0.82 -15.28
N PRO A 80 -10.61 0.60 -16.56
CA PRO A 80 -9.70 0.87 -17.68
C PRO A 80 -9.13 2.29 -17.70
N GLY A 81 -7.84 2.40 -18.01
CA GLY A 81 -7.12 3.65 -18.21
C GLY A 81 -6.71 4.39 -16.93
N ALA A 82 -6.21 5.61 -17.08
CA ALA A 82 -5.59 6.42 -16.04
C ALA A 82 -6.60 7.27 -15.23
N ASN A 83 -7.75 6.70 -14.86
CA ASN A 83 -8.78 7.39 -14.08
C ASN A 83 -8.98 6.78 -12.69
N ASN A 84 -8.03 5.94 -12.23
CA ASN A 84 -8.15 5.28 -10.94
C ASN A 84 -7.56 6.13 -9.82
N THR A 85 -8.10 5.91 -8.62
CA THR A 85 -7.53 6.38 -7.36
C THR A 85 -7.09 5.19 -6.51
N VAL A 86 -5.96 5.32 -5.84
CA VAL A 86 -5.50 4.36 -4.83
C VAL A 86 -5.25 5.13 -3.54
N GLU A 87 -6.11 4.92 -2.55
CA GLU A 87 -6.05 5.59 -1.25
C GLU A 87 -5.44 4.66 -0.20
N PHE A 88 -4.53 5.21 0.59
CA PHE A 88 -3.94 4.59 1.77
C PHE A 88 -4.44 5.30 3.01
N SER A 89 -4.87 4.52 4.00
CA SER A 89 -5.30 4.99 5.31
C SER A 89 -4.82 4.04 6.41
N ASN A 90 -4.94 4.45 7.66
CA ASN A 90 -4.87 3.53 8.79
C ASN A 90 -5.85 4.00 9.88
N PRO A 91 -6.94 3.25 10.15
CA PRO A 91 -7.95 3.64 11.12
C PRO A 91 -7.43 3.53 12.56
N ASN A 92 -8.25 3.92 13.53
CA ASN A 92 -7.96 3.76 14.97
C ASN A 92 -6.72 4.53 15.47
N ASN A 93 -6.35 5.62 14.80
CA ASN A 93 -5.23 6.49 15.19
C ASN A 93 -3.87 5.75 15.22
N ALA A 94 -3.71 4.75 14.35
CA ALA A 94 -2.44 4.06 14.10
C ALA A 94 -1.74 4.63 12.86
N TRP A 95 -0.42 4.48 12.80
CA TRP A 95 0.39 4.96 11.68
C TRP A 95 0.55 3.88 10.62
N ALA A 96 0.30 4.24 9.36
CA ALA A 96 0.79 3.49 8.20
C ALA A 96 2.33 3.58 8.12
N PRO A 97 3.01 2.73 7.32
CA PRO A 97 4.40 2.98 6.96
C PRO A 97 4.53 4.26 6.11
N ASP A 98 5.75 4.77 5.98
CA ASP A 98 6.03 5.91 5.13
C ASP A 98 6.01 5.44 3.67
N MET A 99 4.94 5.79 2.96
CA MET A 99 4.76 5.42 1.57
C MET A 99 5.71 6.23 0.68
N VAL A 100 6.49 5.53 -0.16
CA VAL A 100 7.44 6.15 -1.09
C VAL A 100 6.86 6.18 -2.50
N GLY A 101 6.22 5.09 -2.93
CA GLY A 101 5.65 5.02 -4.26
C GLY A 101 4.86 3.74 -4.51
N LEU A 102 4.18 3.71 -5.65
CA LEU A 102 3.51 2.51 -6.15
C LEU A 102 3.74 2.34 -7.65
N GLY A 103 3.68 1.09 -8.09
CA GLY A 103 3.67 0.69 -9.50
C GLY A 103 2.53 -0.28 -9.73
N VAL A 104 1.88 -0.19 -10.89
CA VAL A 104 0.78 -1.08 -11.27
C VAL A 104 1.21 -1.89 -12.49
N GLN A 105 1.12 -3.21 -12.40
CA GLN A 105 1.29 -4.07 -13.56
C GLN A 105 -0.02 -4.09 -14.34
N THR A 106 -0.04 -3.36 -15.47
CA THR A 106 -1.27 -3.17 -16.26
C THR A 106 -1.55 -4.28 -17.25
N GLU A 107 -0.50 -4.92 -17.79
CA GLU A 107 -0.54 -6.02 -18.78
C GLU A 107 0.63 -7.01 -18.54
N LEU A 108 0.60 -8.19 -19.19
CA LEU A 108 1.72 -9.13 -19.30
C LEU A 108 2.54 -8.89 -20.57
#